data_AF-A0A3C1YTN0-F1
#
_entry.id   AF-A0A3C1YTN0-F1
#
_cell.length_a   1.000
_cell.length_b   1.000
_cell.length_c   1.000
_cell.angle_alpha   90.00
_cell.angle_beta   90.00
_cell.angle_gamma   90.00
#
_symmetry.space_group_name_H-M   'P 1'
#
loop_
_entity.id
_entity.type
_entity.pdbx_description
1 polymer ?
#
loop_
_entity_poly.entity_id
_entity_poly.type
_entity_poly.pdbx_seq_one_letter_code
_entity_poly.pdbx_strand_id
1 'polypeptide(L)'
;MKISFTKMSGAGNDFIVVDNRSGIITDPSKFTIAVCNRRLGIGADGVLLVETSNIADFTMKYYNADGSNAGMCGNGGRCIAKFAFDNAIVTKEQFKFEAF
;
A
#
# COMPACT_ATOMS: atom_id res chain seq x y z
N MET A 1 13.66 -5.73 -12.29
CA MET A 1 12.24 -6.16 -12.23
C MET A 1 11.37 -4.93 -12.46
N LYS A 2 10.23 -5.05 -13.16
CA LYS A 2 9.26 -3.96 -13.30
C LYS A 2 8.09 -4.24 -12.37
N ILE A 3 7.74 -3.29 -11.52
CA ILE A 3 6.62 -3.38 -10.56
C ILE A 3 5.65 -2.25 -10.91
N SER A 4 4.40 -2.60 -11.19
CA SER A 4 3.33 -1.62 -11.36
C SER A 4 2.95 -1.06 -9.99
N PHE A 5 2.81 0.26 -9.91
CA PHE A 5 2.41 0.95 -8.69
C PHE A 5 1.50 2.13 -9.03
N THR A 6 0.71 2.56 -8.06
CA THR A 6 -0.06 3.80 -8.13
C THR A 6 0.43 4.75 -7.05
N LYS A 7 0.77 5.98 -7.43
CA LYS A 7 1.05 7.04 -6.47
C LYS A 7 -0.26 7.70 -6.06
N MET A 8 -0.56 7.73 -4.76
CA MET A 8 -1.80 8.30 -4.23
C MET A 8 -1.49 9.28 -3.10
N SER A 9 -2.38 10.24 -2.87
CA SER A 9 -2.34 11.08 -1.66
C SER A 9 -3.71 11.13 -1.00
N GLY A 10 -3.71 11.03 0.33
CA GLY A 10 -4.89 11.17 1.18
C GLY A 10 -4.68 12.31 2.16
N ALA A 11 -5.34 13.45 1.93
CA ALA A 11 -5.23 14.65 2.77
C ALA A 11 -3.77 15.11 3.02
N GLY A 12 -2.93 15.07 2.00
CA GLY A 12 -1.54 15.56 2.05
C GLY A 12 -0.50 14.50 2.38
N ASN A 13 -0.87 13.35 2.97
CA ASN A 13 0.05 12.22 3.13
C ASN A 13 0.09 11.40 1.83
N ASP A 14 1.29 11.12 1.29
CA ASP A 14 1.48 10.48 -0.01
C ASP A 14 2.06 9.06 0.05
N PHE A 15 1.44 8.14 -0.68
CA PHE A 15 1.75 6.71 -0.65
C PHE A 15 2.08 6.17 -2.03
N ILE A 16 2.99 5.20 -2.07
CA ILE A 16 3.16 4.28 -3.20
C ILE A 16 2.32 3.04 -2.91
N VAL A 17 1.30 2.79 -3.71
CA VAL A 17 0.37 1.67 -3.52
C VAL A 17 0.69 0.57 -4.54
N VAL A 18 0.83 -0.67 -4.06
CA VAL A 18 1.17 -1.84 -4.90
C VAL A 18 0.20 -2.97 -4.60
N ASP A 19 -0.32 -3.61 -5.65
CA ASP A 19 -0.98 -4.91 -5.52
C ASP A 19 0.08 -5.99 -5.33
N ASN A 20 0.23 -6.45 -4.09
CA ASN A 20 1.20 -7.48 -3.70
C ASN A 20 0.54 -8.85 -3.48
N ARG A 21 -0.67 -9.09 -3.98
CA ARG A 21 -1.37 -10.38 -3.80
C ARG A 21 -0.63 -11.56 -4.43
N SER A 22 0.26 -11.32 -5.40
CA SER A 22 1.13 -12.34 -5.99
C SER A 22 2.47 -12.53 -5.25
N GLY A 23 2.72 -11.78 -4.17
CA GLY A 23 3.97 -11.84 -3.41
C GLY A 23 5.21 -11.34 -4.16
N ILE A 24 5.06 -10.38 -5.08
CA ILE A 24 6.18 -9.84 -5.87
C ILE A 24 7.16 -9.03 -5.01
N ILE A 25 6.67 -8.38 -3.94
CA ILE A 25 7.48 -7.68 -2.95
C ILE A 25 7.80 -8.65 -1.81
N THR A 26 9.00 -9.21 -1.83
CA THR A 26 9.46 -10.20 -0.85
C THR A 26 10.10 -9.58 0.40
N ASP A 27 10.63 -8.36 0.28
CA ASP A 27 11.19 -7.59 1.39
C ASP A 27 10.58 -6.18 1.39
N PRO A 28 9.39 -6.01 2.00
CA PRO A 28 8.68 -4.74 2.01
C PRO A 28 9.45 -3.59 2.66
N SER A 29 10.24 -3.87 3.71
CA SER A 29 10.99 -2.84 4.42
C SER A 29 12.07 -2.24 3.53
N LYS A 30 12.91 -3.10 2.93
CA LYS A 30 13.96 -2.67 2.00
C LYS A 30 13.40 -2.05 0.73
N PHE A 31 12.31 -2.61 0.20
CA PHE A 31 11.59 -2.03 -0.94
C PHE A 31 11.15 -0.60 -0.62
N THR A 32 10.51 -0.40 0.53
CA THR A 32 9.98 0.90 0.95
C THR A 32 11.07 1.96 1.07
N ILE A 33 12.18 1.65 1.73
CA ILE A 33 13.31 2.58 1.85
C ILE A 33 13.83 3.03 0.47
N ALA A 34 13.93 2.09 -0.47
CA ALA A 34 14.42 2.39 -1.81
C ALA A 34 13.44 3.29 -2.61
N VAL A 35 12.15 2.97 -2.59
CA VAL A 35 11.17 3.69 -3.41
C VAL A 35 10.70 5.01 -2.80
N CYS A 36 10.69 5.12 -1.47
CA CYS A 36 10.29 6.35 -0.77
C CYS A 36 11.38 7.42 -0.77
N ASN A 37 12.62 7.10 -1.15
CA ASN A 37 13.66 8.10 -1.34
C ASN A 37 13.23 9.12 -2.42
N ARG A 38 13.03 10.39 -2.03
CA ARG A 38 12.51 11.44 -2.93
C ARG A 38 13.49 11.88 -4.03
N ARG A 39 14.78 11.54 -3.93
CA ARG A 39 15.81 11.94 -4.90
C ARG A 39 16.19 10.81 -5.85
N LEU A 40 16.26 9.59 -5.34
CA LEU A 40 16.74 8.42 -6.07
C LEU A 40 15.62 7.40 -6.38
N GLY A 41 14.48 7.52 -5.71
CA GLY A 41 13.30 6.71 -5.92
C GLY A 41 12.13 7.53 -6.47
N ILE A 42 10.91 7.07 -6.17
CA ILE A 42 9.67 7.76 -6.55
C ILE A 42 9.38 8.90 -5.56
N GLY A 43 9.70 8.69 -4.28
CA GLY A 43 9.44 9.64 -3.20
C GLY A 43 8.05 9.51 -2.62
N ALA A 44 7.91 9.23 -1.32
CA ALA A 44 6.64 9.10 -0.61
C ALA A 44 6.84 9.18 0.91
N ASP A 45 5.77 9.43 1.65
CA ASP A 45 5.73 9.26 3.11
C ASP A 45 5.69 7.77 3.50
N GLY A 46 5.19 6.90 2.62
CA GLY A 46 5.28 5.45 2.80
C GLY A 46 4.74 4.60 1.64
N VAL A 47 4.68 3.29 1.88
CA VAL A 47 4.19 2.28 0.94
C VAL A 47 2.99 1.56 1.52
N LEU A 48 1.97 1.38 0.70
CA LEU A 48 0.80 0.55 0.99
C LEU A 48 0.83 -0.68 0.09
N LEU A 49 0.81 -1.87 0.69
CA LEU A 49 0.70 -3.13 -0.04
C LEU A 49 -0.69 -3.72 0.18
N VAL A 50 -1.36 -4.06 -0.92
CA VAL A 50 -2.55 -4.90 -0.91
C VAL A 50 -2.10 -6.35 -0.95
N GLU A 51 -2.46 -7.13 0.06
CA GLU A 51 -2.17 -8.56 0.14
C GLU A 51 -3.46 -9.39 0.29
N THR A 52 -3.34 -10.71 0.11
CA THR A 52 -4.44 -11.64 0.35
C THR A 52 -4.75 -11.72 1.84
N SER A 53 -6.04 -11.77 2.18
CA SER A 53 -6.52 -11.98 3.54
C SER A 53 -7.33 -13.27 3.63
N ASN A 54 -7.31 -13.90 4.81
CA ASN A 54 -8.15 -15.05 5.14
C ASN A 54 -9.43 -14.67 5.91
N ILE A 55 -9.52 -13.43 6.41
CA ILE A 55 -10.60 -12.98 7.30
C ILE A 55 -11.29 -11.68 6.84
N ALA A 56 -10.76 -11.03 5.81
CA ALA A 56 -11.27 -9.81 5.22
C ALA A 56 -11.18 -9.88 3.68
N ASP A 57 -11.62 -8.83 2.98
CA ASP A 57 -11.57 -8.79 1.52
C ASP A 57 -10.14 -8.62 0.99
N PHE A 58 -9.26 -7.99 1.78
CA PHE A 58 -7.81 -7.92 1.56
C PHE A 58 -7.09 -7.49 2.84
N THR A 59 -5.77 -7.57 2.82
CA THR A 59 -4.87 -7.07 3.88
C THR A 59 -4.18 -5.79 3.41
N MET A 60 -4.16 -4.77 4.27
CA MET A 60 -3.32 -3.59 4.14
C MET A 60 -2.03 -3.82 4.94
N LYS A 61 -0.88 -3.82 4.28
CA LYS A 61 0.39 -3.57 4.98
C LYS A 61 0.87 -2.17 4.70
N TYR A 62 1.27 -1.46 5.74
CA TYR A 62 1.74 -0.09 5.64
C TYR A 62 3.14 0.04 6.20
N TYR A 63 4.06 0.54 5.37
CA TYR A 63 5.42 0.82 5.77
C TYR A 63 5.72 2.31 5.67
N ASN A 64 6.30 2.89 6.71
CA ASN A 64 6.82 4.25 6.67
C ASN A 64 8.04 4.32 5.74
N ALA A 65 8.39 5.52 5.27
CA ALA A 65 9.55 5.74 4.39
C ALA A 65 10.89 5.20 4.93
N ASP A 66 11.04 5.00 6.24
CA ASP A 66 12.21 4.41 6.89
C ASP A 66 12.21 2.86 6.90
N GLY A 67 11.17 2.24 6.36
CA GLY A 67 11.00 0.79 6.29
C GLY A 67 10.37 0.16 7.53
N SER A 68 10.00 0.95 8.55
CA SER A 68 9.27 0.45 9.72
C SER A 68 7.82 0.10 9.36
N ASN A 69 7.27 -0.96 9.97
CA ASN A 69 5.84 -1.22 9.88
C ASN A 69 5.08 -0.18 10.72
N ALA A 70 4.11 0.47 10.09
CA ALA A 70 3.35 1.57 10.63
C ALA A 70 1.92 1.18 11.04
N GLY A 71 1.48 -0.05 10.74
CA GLY A 71 0.14 -0.52 11.09
C GLY A 71 -0.93 0.09 10.21
N MET A 72 -1.68 1.04 10.77
CA MET A 72 -2.80 1.67 10.10
C MET A 72 -2.76 3.18 10.31
N CYS A 73 -3.00 3.92 9.22
CA CYS A 73 -3.36 5.32 9.31
C CYS A 73 -4.61 5.59 8.48
N GLY A 74 -5.47 6.51 8.94
CA GLY A 74 -6.73 6.83 8.26
C GLY A 74 -6.53 7.37 6.84
N ASN A 75 -5.42 8.06 6.57
CA ASN A 75 -5.07 8.55 5.23
C ASN A 75 -4.77 7.40 4.28
N GLY A 76 -3.93 6.46 4.71
CA GLY A 76 -3.61 5.25 3.94
C GLY A 76 -4.83 4.36 3.74
N GLY A 77 -5.69 4.25 4.76
CA GLY A 77 -6.95 3.51 4.67
C GLY A 77 -7.87 4.01 3.56
N ARG A 78 -8.00 5.34 3.39
CA ARG A 78 -8.77 5.92 2.26
C ARG A 78 -8.12 5.62 0.92
N CYS A 79 -6.80 5.73 0.82
CA CYS A 79 -6.07 5.45 -0.41
C CYS A 79 -6.20 3.97 -0.82
N ILE A 80 -5.96 3.04 0.10
CA ILE A 80 -5.98 1.61 -0.22
C ILE A 80 -7.39 1.11 -0.52
N ALA A 81 -8.41 1.64 0.16
CA ALA A 81 -9.81 1.33 -0.14
C ALA A 81 -10.18 1.75 -1.57
N LYS A 82 -9.82 2.99 -1.97
CA LYS A 82 -10.03 3.45 -3.34
C LYS A 82 -9.23 2.61 -4.34
N PHE A 83 -7.96 2.32 -4.05
CA PHE A 83 -7.12 1.50 -4.92
C PHE A 83 -7.73 0.10 -5.15
N ALA A 84 -8.21 -0.54 -4.08
CA ALA A 84 -8.81 -1.87 -4.15
C ALA A 84 -10.08 -1.86 -5.02
N PHE A 85 -10.92 -0.83 -4.90
CA PHE A 85 -12.13 -0.70 -5.70
C PHE A 85 -11.81 -0.38 -7.17
N ASP A 86 -10.95 0.61 -7.43
CA ASP A 86 -10.58 1.03 -8.79
C ASP A 86 -9.91 -0.10 -9.61
N ASN A 87 -9.20 -1.01 -8.94
CA ASN A 87 -8.52 -2.16 -9.56
C ASN A 87 -9.35 -3.45 -9.50
N ALA A 88 -10.65 -3.37 -9.16
CA ALA A 88 -11.55 -4.52 -9.05
C ALA A 88 -11.02 -5.66 -8.15
N ILE A 89 -10.19 -5.31 -7.15
CA ILE A 89 -9.79 -6.22 -6.06
C ILE A 89 -11.02 -6.52 -5.19
N VAL A 90 -11.86 -5.50 -5.01
CA VAL A 90 -13.21 -5.60 -4.46
C VAL A 90 -14.18 -4.91 -5.41
N THR A 91 -15.41 -5.42 -5.48
CA THR A 91 -16.45 -4.88 -6.39
C THR A 91 -17.71 -4.40 -5.65
N LYS A 92 -17.84 -4.74 -4.37
CA LYS A 92 -18.93 -4.29 -3.50
C LYS A 92 -18.62 -2.90 -2.93
N GLU A 93 -19.65 -2.09 -2.71
CA GLU A 93 -19.50 -0.73 -2.14
C GLU A 93 -19.09 -0.74 -0.66
N GLN A 94 -19.48 -1.79 0.07
CA GLN A 94 -19.10 -2.00 1.47
C GLN A 94 -18.21 -3.22 1.60
N PHE A 95 -16.97 -3.00 2.01
CA PHE A 95 -15.96 -4.05 2.20
C PHE A 95 -15.12 -3.78 3.42
N LYS A 96 -14.35 -4.80 3.83
CA LYS A 96 -13.46 -4.75 4.99
C LYS A 96 -12.06 -5.14 4.55
N PHE A 97 -11.07 -4.48 5.13
CA PHE A 97 -9.69 -4.92 5.09
C PHE A 97 -9.15 -5.04 6.51
N GLU A 98 -8.19 -5.92 6.71
CA GLU A 98 -7.40 -5.98 7.94
C GLU A 98 -6.08 -5.22 7.77
N ALA A 99 -5.49 -4.74 8.86
CA ALA A 99 -4.24 -4.00 8.85
C ALA A 99 -3.33 -4.46 9.99
N PHE A 100 -2.01 -4.46 9.75
CA PHE A 100 -0.97 -4.96 10.65
C PHE A 100 0.19 -3.99 10.81
#